data_AF-A0A7J8N2F9-F1
#
_entry.id   AF-A0A7J8N2F9-F1
#
_cell.length_a   1.000
_cell.length_b   1.000
_cell.length_c   1.000
_cell.angle_alpha   90.00
_cell.angle_beta   90.00
_cell.angle_gamma   90.00
#
_symmetry.space_group_name_H-M   'P 1'
#
loop_
_entity.id
_entity.type
_entity.pdbx_description
1 polymer ?
#
loop_
_entity_poly.entity_id
_entity_poly.type
_entity_poly.pdbx_seq_one_letter_code
_entity_poly.pdbx_strand_id
1 'polypeptide(L)'
;MLFKYGEQFKYAIRKYSMCCRKELKIIKNEPNRVRVKYIESKNCKWRIFISYSNMFICIQVKSFHDEYNCCVSFRNKMVNVKVITDHFEATIRDHRKMKLREIQKRGSFRNGCKC
;
A
#
# COMPACT_ATOMS: atom_id res chain seq x y z
N MET A 1 -9.66 12.32 1.38
CA MET A 1 -9.56 11.10 2.20
C MET A 1 -9.02 11.47 3.58
N LEU A 2 -9.67 10.98 4.65
CA LEU A 2 -9.33 11.26 6.05
C LEU A 2 -9.01 9.95 6.78
N PHE A 3 -8.07 10.00 7.72
CA PHE A 3 -7.65 8.88 8.57
C PHE A 3 -7.64 9.34 10.02
N LYS A 4 -8.15 8.51 10.94
CA LYS A 4 -8.18 8.86 12.36
C LYS A 4 -6.77 8.81 12.97
N TYR A 5 -5.95 7.85 12.54
CA TYR A 5 -4.61 7.60 13.09
C TYR A 5 -3.59 7.31 11.99
N GLY A 6 -2.31 7.58 12.26
CA GLY A 6 -1.22 7.34 11.31
C GLY A 6 -1.06 5.86 10.95
N GLU A 7 -1.39 4.96 11.87
CA GLU A 7 -1.37 3.52 11.62
C GLU A 7 -2.42 3.08 10.60
N GLN A 8 -3.61 3.70 10.59
CA GLN A 8 -4.62 3.41 9.56
C GLN A 8 -4.11 3.79 8.17
N PHE A 9 -3.44 4.94 8.07
CA PHE A 9 -2.80 5.36 6.82
C PHE A 9 -1.69 4.37 6.40
N LYS A 10 -0.79 4.01 7.31
CA LYS A 10 0.29 3.05 7.01
C LYS A 10 -0.28 1.70 6.56
N TYR A 11 -1.36 1.23 7.18
CA TYR A 11 -2.06 0.01 6.77
C TYR A 11 -2.65 0.13 5.36
N ALA A 12 -3.36 1.22 5.07
CA ALA A 12 -3.90 1.48 3.73
C ALA A 12 -2.81 1.52 2.66
N ILE A 13 -1.68 2.17 2.95
CA ILE A 13 -0.52 2.24 2.05
C ILE A 13 0.11 0.86 1.83
N ARG A 14 0.25 0.02 2.86
CA ARG A 14 0.73 -1.37 2.71
C ARG A 14 -0.19 -2.20 1.81
N LYS A 15 -1.51 -2.11 2.04
CA LYS A 15 -2.51 -2.82 1.24
C LYS A 15 -2.47 -2.36 -0.22
N TYR A 16 -2.39 -1.06 -0.45
CA TYR A 16 -2.26 -0.50 -1.80
C TYR A 16 -0.97 -0.96 -2.50
N SER A 17 0.17 -0.89 -1.79
CA SER A 17 1.47 -1.37 -2.27
C SER A 17 1.46 -2.86 -2.65
N MET A 18 0.73 -3.68 -1.88
CA MET A 18 0.49 -5.10 -2.16
C MET A 18 -0.37 -5.31 -3.41
N CYS A 19 -1.53 -4.65 -3.50
CA CYS A 19 -2.44 -4.79 -4.64
C CYS A 19 -1.82 -4.35 -5.96
N CYS A 20 -1.08 -3.24 -5.95
CA CYS A 20 -0.46 -2.69 -7.16
C CYS A 20 0.96 -3.20 -7.45
N ARG A 21 1.53 -4.05 -6.57
CA ARG A 21 2.90 -4.57 -6.67
C ARG A 21 3.93 -3.44 -6.89
N LYS A 22 3.78 -2.37 -6.12
CA LYS A 22 4.67 -1.20 -6.19
C LYS A 22 5.42 -1.09 -4.88
N GLU A 23 6.75 -1.10 -4.93
CA GLU A 23 7.54 -0.86 -3.73
C GLU A 23 7.48 0.63 -3.37
N LEU A 24 6.89 0.91 -2.21
CA LEU A 24 6.73 2.26 -1.68
C LEU A 24 7.68 2.47 -0.50
N LYS A 25 8.17 3.70 -0.36
CA LYS A 25 9.00 4.15 0.77
C LYS A 25 8.39 5.35 1.45
N ILE A 26 8.34 5.25 2.76
CA ILE A 26 8.06 6.38 3.65
C ILE A 26 9.36 7.18 3.78
N ILE A 27 9.37 8.44 3.31
CA ILE A 27 10.62 9.19 3.11
C ILE A 27 11.18 9.77 4.41
N LYS A 28 10.31 10.22 5.30
CA LYS A 28 10.58 10.61 6.69
C LYS A 28 9.23 10.97 7.32
N ASN A 29 9.05 10.59 8.59
CA ASN A 29 7.86 10.88 9.37
C ASN A 29 8.19 12.06 10.28
N GLU A 30 7.66 13.25 9.97
CA GLU A 30 7.51 14.27 11.01
C GLU A 30 6.35 13.81 11.91
N PRO A 31 6.28 14.20 13.20
CA PRO A 31 5.25 13.70 14.13
C PRO A 31 3.82 13.78 13.56
N ASN A 32 3.55 14.83 12.78
CA ASN A 32 2.25 15.13 12.20
C ASN A 32 2.20 15.02 10.67
N ARG A 33 3.26 14.53 10.00
CA ARG A 33 3.33 14.49 8.54
C ARG A 33 4.04 13.24 8.01
N VAL A 34 3.38 12.56 7.06
CA VAL A 34 3.95 11.39 6.37
C VAL A 34 4.01 11.68 4.88
N ARG A 35 5.17 11.42 4.28
CA ARG A 35 5.35 11.42 2.82
C ARG A 35 5.71 10.02 2.35
N VAL A 36 5.00 9.53 1.35
CA VAL A 36 5.27 8.23 0.72
C VAL A 36 5.55 8.45 -0.76
N LYS A 37 6.60 7.81 -1.28
CA LYS A 37 6.93 7.79 -2.71
C LYS A 37 7.20 6.38 -3.20
N TYR A 38 7.20 6.22 -4.51
CA TYR A 38 7.75 5.06 -5.18
C TYR A 38 9.29 4.98 -5.03
N ILE A 39 9.84 3.77 -4.92
CA ILE A 39 11.29 3.56 -4.72
C ILE A 39 12.09 3.56 -6.03
N GLU A 40 11.62 2.85 -7.05
CA GLU A 40 12.48 2.31 -8.11
C GLU A 40 12.64 3.20 -9.37
N SER A 41 12.08 4.42 -9.41
CA SER A 41 12.23 5.24 -10.62
C SER A 41 12.33 6.73 -10.32
N LYS A 42 13.38 7.37 -10.87
CA LYS A 42 13.52 8.83 -10.91
C LYS A 42 12.40 9.50 -11.72
N ASN A 43 11.80 8.76 -12.65
CA ASN A 43 10.73 9.24 -13.53
C ASN A 43 9.34 9.00 -12.95
N CYS A 44 9.25 8.31 -11.80
CA CYS A 44 7.99 8.08 -11.10
C CYS A 44 7.57 9.32 -10.34
N LYS A 45 6.50 9.97 -10.79
CA LYS A 45 5.89 11.09 -10.08
C LYS A 45 4.97 10.63 -8.93
N TRP A 46 4.69 9.33 -8.84
CA TRP A 46 3.81 8.79 -7.82
C TRP A 46 4.28 9.15 -6.42
N ARG A 47 3.44 9.91 -5.72
CA ARG A 47 3.68 10.35 -4.35
C ARG A 47 2.37 10.68 -3.66
N ILE A 48 2.32 10.42 -2.37
CA ILE A 48 1.22 10.82 -1.50
C ILE A 48 1.77 11.53 -0.27
N PHE A 49 1.08 12.61 0.09
CA PHE A 49 1.40 13.43 1.24
C PHE A 49 0.17 13.58 2.12
N ILE A 50 0.38 13.31 3.40
CA ILE A 50 -0.65 13.52 4.43
C ILE A 50 -0.10 14.42 5.52
N SER A 51 -1.00 15.16 6.14
CA SER A 51 -0.70 15.91 7.35
C SER A 51 -1.87 15.82 8.32
N TYR A 52 -1.58 15.96 9.62
CA TYR A 52 -2.61 16.23 10.60
C TYR A 52 -3.32 17.56 10.28
N SER A 53 -4.63 17.60 10.46
CA SER A 53 -5.48 18.77 10.30
C SER A 53 -6.14 19.07 11.63
N ASN A 54 -5.82 20.22 12.23
CA ASN A 54 -6.43 20.65 13.49
C ASN A 54 -7.94 20.89 13.35
N MET A 55 -8.38 21.33 12.16
CA MET A 55 -9.80 21.58 11.87
C MET A 55 -10.66 20.31 11.96
N PHE A 56 -10.11 19.18 11.55
CA PHE A 56 -10.83 17.90 11.51
C PHE A 56 -10.33 16.91 12.56
N ILE A 57 -9.37 17.30 13.40
CA ILE A 57 -8.74 16.49 14.45
C ILE A 57 -8.33 15.10 13.90
N CYS A 58 -7.78 15.08 12.68
CA CYS A 58 -7.48 13.84 11.96
C CYS A 58 -6.36 14.04 10.93
N ILE A 59 -5.88 12.92 10.38
CA ILE A 59 -4.88 12.93 9.31
C ILE A 59 -5.57 13.02 7.97
N GLN A 60 -5.23 14.05 7.19
CA GLN A 60 -5.82 14.32 5.89
C GLN A 60 -4.79 14.12 4.79
N VAL A 61 -5.21 13.50 3.68
CA VAL A 61 -4.43 13.52 2.44
C VAL A 61 -4.45 14.92 1.86
N LYS A 62 -3.28 15.55 1.77
CA LYS A 62 -3.11 16.93 1.26
C LYS A 62 -2.75 16.94 -0.22
N SER A 63 -1.94 16.00 -0.68
CA SER A 63 -1.69 15.81 -2.11
C SER A 63 -1.53 14.34 -2.44
N PHE A 64 -2.05 13.96 -3.60
CA PHE A 64 -1.95 12.63 -4.14
C PHE A 64 -1.71 12.73 -5.64
N HIS A 65 -0.58 12.19 -6.10
CA HIS A 65 -0.24 12.10 -7.51
C HIS A 65 -0.26 10.63 -7.89
N ASP A 66 -1.31 10.22 -8.61
CA ASP A 66 -1.55 8.82 -9.00
C ASP A 66 -1.06 8.51 -10.42
N GLU A 67 0.04 9.13 -10.82
CA GLU A 67 0.67 8.89 -12.13
C GLU A 67 1.82 7.90 -11.97
N TYR A 68 1.64 6.73 -12.55
CA TYR A 68 2.66 5.70 -12.67
C TYR A 68 3.24 5.68 -14.08
N ASN A 69 4.52 6.02 -14.18
CA ASN A 69 5.33 5.80 -15.40
C ASN A 69 6.32 4.63 -15.19
N CYS A 70 5.95 3.67 -14.33
CA CYS A 70 6.90 2.81 -13.61
C CYS A 70 6.36 1.39 -13.60
N CYS A 71 7.17 0.40 -13.97
CA CYS A 71 6.78 -1.01 -13.99
C CYS A 71 6.50 -1.57 -12.58
N VAL A 72 5.90 -2.76 -12.50
CA VAL A 72 5.70 -3.47 -11.23
C VAL A 72 7.04 -3.91 -10.63
N SER A 73 7.18 -3.86 -9.31
CA SER A 73 8.36 -4.37 -8.61
C SER A 73 8.11 -5.77 -8.06
N PHE A 74 9.09 -6.66 -8.22
CA PHE A 74 9.07 -8.02 -7.67
C PHE A 74 9.53 -8.07 -6.22
N ARG A 75 10.23 -7.05 -5.73
CA ARG A 75 10.70 -6.96 -4.34
C ARG A 75 9.97 -5.82 -3.67
N ASN A 76 9.26 -6.10 -2.58
CA ASN A 76 8.51 -5.08 -1.87
C ASN A 76 8.71 -5.21 -0.37
N LYS A 77 9.62 -4.41 0.21
CA LYS A 77 9.89 -4.40 1.66
C LYS A 77 8.70 -3.97 2.51
N MET A 78 7.71 -3.30 1.91
CA MET A 78 6.50 -2.89 2.61
C MET A 78 5.50 -4.04 2.79
N VAL A 79 5.63 -5.10 2.00
CA VAL A 79 4.77 -6.29 2.03
C VAL A 79 5.58 -7.46 2.58
N ASN A 80 5.46 -7.67 3.90
CA ASN A 80 6.06 -8.81 4.57
C ASN A 80 5.08 -10.00 4.64
N VAL A 81 5.58 -11.16 5.08
CA VAL A 81 4.77 -12.38 5.25
C VAL A 81 3.53 -12.11 6.10
N LYS A 82 3.65 -11.30 7.17
CA LYS A 82 2.53 -10.92 8.03
C LYS A 82 1.43 -10.18 7.27
N VAL A 83 1.77 -9.16 6.47
CA VAL A 83 0.81 -8.40 5.66
C VAL A 83 0.10 -9.31 4.65
N ILE A 84 0.83 -10.26 4.06
CA ILE A 84 0.25 -11.24 3.15
C ILE A 84 -0.72 -12.15 3.90
N THR A 85 -0.32 -12.69 5.04
CA THR A 85 -1.17 -13.54 5.88
C THR A 85 -2.42 -12.80 6.34
N ASP A 86 -2.30 -11.59 6.87
CA ASP A 86 -3.42 -10.76 7.33
C ASP A 86 -4.42 -10.49 6.19
N HIS A 87 -3.93 -10.31 4.95
CA HIS A 87 -4.80 -10.10 3.79
C HIS A 87 -5.55 -11.36 3.36
N PHE A 88 -4.89 -12.52 3.41
CA PHE A 88 -5.48 -13.80 2.99
C PHE A 88 -6.16 -14.57 4.12
N GLU A 89 -6.05 -14.12 5.37
CA GLU A 89 -6.56 -14.84 6.54
C GLU A 89 -8.05 -15.18 6.39
N ALA A 90 -8.87 -14.18 6.06
CA ALA A 90 -10.31 -14.40 5.84
C ALA A 90 -10.55 -15.40 4.70
N THR A 91 -9.82 -15.26 3.59
CA THR A 91 -9.96 -16.17 2.42
C THR A 91 -9.59 -17.61 2.77
N ILE A 92 -8.52 -17.80 3.56
CA ILE A 92 -8.05 -19.12 4.01
C ILE A 92 -9.04 -19.73 5.01
N ARG A 93 -9.58 -18.92 5.94
CA ARG A 93 -10.61 -19.36 6.90
C ARG A 93 -11.88 -19.84 6.19
N ASP A 94 -12.37 -19.08 5.22
CA ASP A 94 -13.59 -19.40 4.48
C ASP A 94 -13.40 -20.64 3.57
N HIS A 95 -12.17 -20.91 3.13
CA HIS A 95 -11.87 -21.98 2.19
C HIS A 95 -10.82 -22.95 2.74
N ARG A 96 -11.13 -23.63 3.85
CA ARG A 96 -10.23 -24.57 4.54
C ARG A 96 -9.67 -25.70 3.66
N LYS A 97 -10.32 -26.06 2.55
CA LYS A 97 -9.88 -27.10 1.59
C LYS A 97 -9.15 -26.56 0.35
N MET A 98 -8.87 -25.27 0.28
CA MET A 98 -8.24 -24.65 -0.89
C MET A 98 -6.84 -25.22 -1.11
N LYS A 99 -6.52 -25.57 -2.37
CA LYS A 99 -5.19 -26.10 -2.68
C LYS A 99 -4.16 -24.97 -2.70
N LEU A 100 -2.93 -25.27 -2.32
CA LEU A 100 -1.82 -24.29 -2.32
C LEU A 100 -1.65 -23.56 -3.67
N ARG A 101 -1.85 -24.27 -4.79
CA ARG A 101 -1.81 -23.70 -6.15
C ARG A 101 -2.90 -22.64 -6.39
N GLU A 102 -4.07 -22.78 -5.79
CA GLU A 102 -5.15 -21.80 -5.91
C GLU A 102 -4.87 -20.56 -5.07
N ILE A 103 -4.31 -20.74 -3.86
CA ILE A 103 -3.84 -19.63 -3.03
C ILE A 103 -2.75 -18.84 -3.77
N GLN A 104 -1.80 -19.53 -4.40
CA GLN A 104 -0.75 -18.90 -5.23
C GLN A 104 -1.32 -18.18 -6.46
N LYS A 105 -2.35 -18.73 -7.12
CA LYS A 105 -3.06 -18.04 -8.21
C LYS A 105 -3.80 -16.80 -7.74
N ARG A 106 -4.45 -16.84 -6.57
CA ARG A 106 -5.13 -15.67 -5.97
C ARG A 106 -4.13 -14.62 -5.46
N GLY A 107 -2.99 -15.05 -4.94
CA GLY A 107 -1.84 -14.20 -4.60
C GLY A 107 -1.09 -13.66 -5.82
N SER A 108 -1.36 -14.21 -7.00
CA SER A 108 -0.90 -13.63 -8.25
C SER A 108 -1.81 -12.45 -8.61
N PHE A 109 -1.67 -11.31 -7.91
CA PHE A 109 -2.29 -10.01 -8.23
C PHE A 109 -2.07 -9.62 -9.71
N ARG A 110 -2.89 -10.16 -10.59
CA ARG A 110 -3.12 -9.65 -11.94
C ARG A 110 -4.40 -8.83 -11.81
N ASN A 111 -4.38 -7.65 -12.40
CA ASN A 111 -5.54 -6.77 -12.62
C ASN A 111 -5.72 -5.71 -11.53
N GLY A 112 -5.26 -4.49 -11.84
CA GLY A 112 -5.60 -3.29 -11.09
C GLY A 112 -4.78 -2.08 -11.53
N CYS A 113 -3.47 -2.19 -11.48
CA CYS A 113 -2.57 -1.09 -11.83
C CYS A 113 -2.02 -1.28 -13.25
N LYS A 114 -2.60 -0.59 -14.24
CA LYS A 114 -2.01 -0.44 -15.58
C LYS A 114 -0.69 0.33 -15.42
N CYS A 115 0.38 -0.19 -16.02
CA CYS A 115 1.59 0.58 -16.29
C CYS A 115 1.42 1.33 -17.61
#